data_AF-M1EK62-F1
#
_entry.id   AF-M1EK62-F1
#
_cell.length_a   1.000
_cell.length_b   1.000
_cell.length_c   1.000
_cell.angle_alpha   90.00
_cell.angle_beta   90.00
_cell.angle_gamma   90.00
#
_symmetry.space_group_name_H-M   'P 1'
#
loop_
_entity.id
_entity.type
_entity.pdbx_description
1 polymer ?
#
loop_
_entity_poly.entity_id
_entity_poly.type
_entity_poly.pdbx_seq_one_letter_code
_entity_poly.pdbx_strand_id
1 'polypeptide(L)'
;GHLIDFDKDGDHFERVGGQDSAGDLMIRNIQLKHAGKYVCMVQTSVDKLSAAADLIVRGPPGPPEAVTIDEITDTTAQLSWRPGPDNH
;
A
#
# COMPACT_ATOMS: atom_id res chain seq x y z
N GLY A 1 -2.03 -3.38 -19.93
CA GLY A 1 -2.58 -3.05 -18.61
C GLY A 1 -3.93 -3.70 -18.48
N HIS A 2 -4.29 -4.18 -17.30
CA HIS A 2 -5.62 -4.69 -17.00
C HIS A 2 -6.52 -3.53 -16.57
N LEU A 3 -7.73 -3.44 -17.13
CA LEU A 3 -8.70 -2.44 -16.68
C LEU A 3 -9.36 -2.95 -15.41
N ILE A 4 -9.40 -2.10 -14.39
CA ILE A 4 -10.12 -2.38 -13.15
C ILE A 4 -11.61 -2.35 -13.49
N ASP A 5 -12.28 -3.47 -13.27
CA ASP A 5 -13.72 -3.60 -13.43
C ASP A 5 -14.34 -3.52 -12.03
N PHE A 6 -14.89 -2.36 -11.67
CA PHE A 6 -15.42 -2.13 -10.33
C PHE A 6 -16.58 -3.07 -9.93
N ASP A 7 -17.29 -3.66 -10.90
CA ASP A 7 -18.36 -4.61 -10.61
C ASP A 7 -17.79 -6.01 -10.33
N LYS A 8 -16.71 -6.40 -11.02
CA LYS A 8 -16.06 -7.72 -10.82
C LYS A 8 -15.00 -7.72 -9.73
N ASP A 9 -14.29 -6.61 -9.57
CA ASP A 9 -13.17 -6.44 -8.64
C ASP A 9 -13.59 -5.71 -7.35
N GLY A 10 -14.90 -5.55 -7.14
CA GLY A 10 -15.52 -4.80 -6.04
C GLY A 10 -15.17 -5.28 -4.62
N ASP A 11 -14.55 -6.46 -4.47
CA ASP A 11 -14.03 -6.95 -3.19
C ASP A 11 -12.94 -6.03 -2.61
N HIS A 12 -12.17 -5.38 -3.49
CA HIS A 12 -11.07 -4.50 -3.09
C HIS A 12 -11.13 -3.12 -3.76
N PHE A 13 -11.64 -3.01 -4.98
CA PHE A 13 -11.59 -1.76 -5.74
C PHE A 13 -12.94 -1.05 -5.71
N GLU A 14 -12.92 0.23 -5.32
CA GLU A 14 -14.10 1.07 -5.27
C GLU A 14 -13.80 2.41 -5.93
N ARG A 15 -14.69 2.86 -6.81
CA ARG A 15 -14.67 4.23 -7.29
C ARG A 15 -15.35 5.12 -6.24
N VAL A 16 -14.60 6.07 -5.70
CA VAL A 16 -15.11 7.02 -4.70
C VAL A 16 -15.11 8.45 -5.27
N GLY A 17 -15.94 9.33 -4.71
CA GLY A 17 -16.15 10.68 -5.25
C GLY A 17 -17.16 10.73 -6.39
N GLY A 18 -17.96 11.79 -6.46
CA GLY A 18 -19.09 11.83 -7.40
C GLY A 18 -19.82 13.16 -7.52
N GLN A 19 -19.17 14.29 -7.23
CA GLN A 19 -19.80 15.61 -7.40
C GLN A 19 -19.10 16.51 -8.41
N ASP A 20 -17.79 16.34 -8.63
CA ASP A 20 -17.02 17.10 -9.62
C ASP A 20 -16.01 16.16 -10.29
N SER A 21 -15.45 16.57 -11.44
CA SER A 21 -14.59 15.85 -12.40
C SER A 21 -13.35 15.08 -11.88
N ALA A 22 -13.24 14.81 -10.58
CA ALA A 22 -12.26 13.93 -9.98
C ALA A 22 -12.70 12.46 -10.07
N GLY A 23 -11.77 11.59 -10.49
CA GLY A 23 -11.94 10.14 -10.50
C GLY A 23 -11.02 9.52 -9.46
N ASP A 24 -11.52 9.35 -8.24
CA ASP A 24 -10.73 8.77 -7.15
C ASP A 24 -10.91 7.25 -7.11
N LEU A 25 -9.80 6.54 -6.95
CA LEU A 25 -9.74 5.09 -6.78
C LEU A 25 -9.43 4.76 -5.32
N MET A 26 -10.35 4.07 -4.65
CA MET A 26 -10.14 3.49 -3.33
C MET A 26 -9.82 2.00 -3.45
N ILE A 27 -8.76 1.55 -2.78
CA ILE A 27 -8.38 0.14 -2.68
C ILE A 27 -8.55 -0.31 -1.23
N ARG A 28 -9.65 -1.00 -0.92
CA ARG A 28 -9.96 -1.53 0.42
C ARG A 28 -9.22 -2.83 0.70
N ASN A 29 -8.91 -3.04 1.97
CA ASN A 29 -8.23 -4.25 2.46
C ASN A 29 -7.03 -4.61 1.59
N ILE A 30 -6.15 -3.63 1.36
CA ILE A 30 -5.06 -3.73 0.39
C ILE A 30 -4.15 -4.92 0.70
N GLN A 31 -3.70 -5.62 -0.33
CA GLN A 31 -2.87 -6.82 -0.27
C GLN A 31 -1.63 -6.62 -1.14
N LEU A 32 -0.56 -7.40 -0.91
CA LEU A 32 0.67 -7.33 -1.70
C LEU A 32 0.40 -7.47 -3.21
N LYS A 33 -0.60 -8.28 -3.61
CA LYS A 33 -1.02 -8.45 -5.02
C LYS A 33 -1.56 -7.17 -5.68
N HIS A 34 -1.90 -6.14 -4.91
CA HIS A 34 -2.37 -4.85 -5.44
C HIS A 34 -1.22 -3.88 -5.73
N ALA A 35 0.03 -4.20 -5.36
CA ALA A 35 1.19 -3.39 -5.72
C ALA A 35 1.37 -3.35 -7.24
N GLY A 36 1.79 -2.20 -7.76
CA GLY A 36 2.03 -2.01 -9.19
C GLY A 36 1.72 -0.61 -9.68
N LYS A 37 1.85 -0.42 -11.00
CA LYS A 37 1.61 0.87 -11.65
C LYS A 37 0.13 1.05 -11.99
N TYR A 38 -0.49 2.07 -11.41
CA TYR A 38 -1.85 2.48 -11.72
C TYR A 38 -1.83 3.63 -12.72
N VAL A 39 -2.75 3.60 -13.67
CA VAL A 39 -2.86 4.61 -14.73
C VAL A 39 -4.28 5.15 -14.72
N CYS A 40 -4.43 6.44 -14.43
CA CYS A 40 -5.67 7.16 -14.66
C CYS A 40 -5.69 7.62 -16.12
N MET A 41 -6.83 7.45 -16.79
CA MET A 41 -6.97 7.67 -18.22
C MET A 41 -8.29 8.33 -18.53
N VAL A 42 -8.22 9.46 -19.22
CA VAL A 42 -9.39 10.19 -19.73
C VAL A 42 -9.39 10.09 -21.24
N GLN A 43 -10.52 9.69 -21.81
CA GLN A 43 -10.65 9.47 -23.26
C GLN A 43 -11.89 10.18 -23.79
N THR A 44 -11.73 10.88 -24.91
CA THR A 44 -12.80 11.46 -25.72
C THR A 44 -12.89 10.72 -27.05
N SER A 45 -13.81 11.12 -27.93
CA SER A 45 -13.91 10.56 -29.29
C SER A 45 -12.68 10.84 -30.16
N VAL A 46 -11.87 11.84 -29.81
CA VAL A 46 -10.75 12.33 -30.64
C VAL A 46 -9.38 12.24 -29.96
N ASP A 47 -9.32 12.21 -28.63
CA ASP A 47 -8.05 12.26 -27.89
C ASP A 47 -8.09 11.51 -26.55
N LYS A 48 -6.91 11.19 -26.02
CA LYS A 48 -6.71 10.46 -24.78
C LYS A 48 -5.52 11.00 -24.00
N LEU A 49 -5.75 11.27 -22.72
CA LEU A 49 -4.73 11.70 -21.76
C LEU A 49 -4.61 10.68 -20.64
N SER A 50 -3.40 10.54 -20.08
CA SER A 50 -3.15 9.62 -18.97
C SER A 50 -2.10 10.15 -18.01
N ALA A 51 -2.28 9.83 -16.73
CA ALA A 51 -1.30 10.02 -15.66
C ALA A 51 -1.10 8.69 -14.93
N ALA A 52 0.09 8.46 -14.37
CA ALA A 52 0.41 7.20 -13.72
C ALA A 52 1.13 7.39 -12.39
N ALA A 53 0.94 6.44 -11.48
CA ALA A 53 1.60 6.37 -10.18
C ALA A 53 1.95 4.91 -9.84
N ASP A 54 3.06 4.71 -9.15
CA ASP A 54 3.47 3.40 -8.65
C ASP A 54 2.97 3.21 -7.21
N LEU A 55 2.20 2.16 -6.97
CA LEU A 55 1.70 1.77 -5.66
C LEU A 55 2.59 0.69 -5.07
N ILE A 56 3.25 1.03 -3.96
CA ILE A 56 4.04 0.08 -3.16
C ILE A 56 3.19 -0.33 -1.96
N VAL A 57 2.98 -1.63 -1.79
CA VAL A 57 2.27 -2.19 -0.64
C VAL A 57 3.30 -2.84 0.26
N ARG A 58 3.38 -2.34 1.49
CA ARG A 58 4.26 -2.86 2.55
C ARG A 58 3.42 -3.56 3.58
N GLY A 59 3.89 -4.69 4.09
CA GLY A 59 3.29 -5.28 5.27
C GLY A 59 3.93 -4.74 6.57
N PRO A 60 3.52 -5.27 7.74
CA PRO A 60 4.14 -4.93 9.02
C PRO A 60 5.58 -5.48 9.10
N PRO A 61 6.59 -4.72 9.56
CA PRO A 61 7.94 -5.25 9.68
C PRO A 61 7.97 -6.55 10.50
N GLY A 62 8.94 -7.41 10.22
CA GLY A 62 9.14 -8.60 11.05
C GLY A 62 9.50 -8.22 12.50
N PRO A 63 9.30 -9.14 13.46
CA PRO A 63 9.68 -8.89 14.85
C PRO A 63 11.18 -8.58 14.96
N PRO A 64 11.60 -7.75 15.93
CA PRO A 64 13.01 -7.50 16.18
C PRO A 64 13.82 -8.78 16.37
N GLU A 65 15.02 -8.79 15.82
CA GLU A 65 15.95 -9.92 15.91
C GLU A 65 17.07 -9.63 16.92
N ALA A 66 17.75 -10.69 17.36
CA ALA A 66 18.94 -10.61 18.21
C ALA A 66 18.76 -9.72 19.46
N VAL A 67 17.64 -9.92 20.18
CA VAL A 67 17.38 -9.20 21.43
C VAL A 67 18.41 -9.62 22.48
N THR A 68 19.18 -8.65 22.99
CA THR A 68 20.18 -8.85 24.03
C THR A 68 19.92 -7.95 25.23
N ILE A 69 20.36 -8.39 26.40
CA ILE A 69 20.38 -7.57 27.61
C ILE A 69 21.79 -6.98 27.74
N ASP A 70 21.87 -5.66 27.82
CA ASP A 70 23.15 -4.94 27.90
C ASP A 70 23.52 -4.65 29.36
N GLU A 71 22.60 -4.07 30.12
CA GLU A 71 22.79 -3.70 31.52
C GLU A 71 21.56 -4.06 32.36
N ILE A 72 21.79 -4.44 33.62
CA ILE A 72 20.74 -4.75 34.59
C ILE A 72 21.02 -3.97 35.88
N THR A 73 20.01 -3.30 36.40
CA THR A 73 19.98 -2.71 37.74
C THR A 73 18.93 -3.41 38.60
N ASP A 74 18.84 -3.06 39.88
CA ASP A 74 17.85 -3.64 40.80
C ASP A 74 16.39 -3.41 40.37
N THR A 75 16.13 -2.42 39.50
CA THR A 75 14.77 -2.05 39.06
C THR A 75 14.61 -1.91 37.54
N THR A 76 15.69 -1.99 36.77
CA THR A 76 15.66 -1.76 35.32
C THR A 76 16.56 -2.72 34.56
N ALA A 77 16.27 -2.92 33.27
CA ALA A 77 17.16 -3.59 32.33
C ALA A 77 17.20 -2.82 31.02
N GLN A 78 18.38 -2.70 30.44
CA GLN A 78 18.59 -2.14 29.11
C GLN A 78 18.66 -3.27 28.09
N LEU A 79 17.91 -3.11 27.00
CA LEU A 79 17.82 -4.07 25.91
C LEU A 79 18.30 -3.43 24.61
N SER A 80 19.03 -4.22 23.81
CA SER A 80 19.36 -3.90 22.42
C SER A 80 18.77 -4.95 21.49
N TRP A 81 18.42 -4.56 20.27
CA TRP A 81 17.90 -5.47 19.25
C TRP A 81 18.26 -4.96 17.85
N ARG A 82 18.14 -5.83 16.85
CA ARG A 82 18.25 -5.49 15.44
C ARG A 82 16.86 -5.41 14.80
N PRO A 83 16.68 -4.58 13.76
CA PRO A 83 15.44 -4.57 12.99
C PRO A 83 15.13 -5.97 12.46
N GLY A 84 13.86 -6.35 12.47
CA GLY A 84 13.40 -7.55 11.79
C GLY A 84 13.45 -7.41 10.26
N PRO A 85 13.14 -8.47 9.51
CA PRO A 85 13.11 -8.45 8.05
C PRO A 85 12.22 -7.32 7.52
N ASP A 86 12.69 -6.65 6.46
CA ASP A 86 11.89 -5.67 5.72
C ASP A 86 10.64 -6.36 5.17
N ASN A 87 9.48 -5.71 5.32
CA ASN A 87 8.22 -6.24 4.82
C ASN A 87 7.76 -5.59 3.51
N HIS A 88 8.76 -5.39 2.63
CA HIS A 88 8.62 -4.86 1.28
C HIS A 88 8.34 -3.35 1.25
#